data_AF-A0A6A4IGA4-F1
#
_entry.id   AF-A0A6A4IGA4-F1
#
_cell.length_a   1.000
_cell.length_b   1.000
_cell.length_c   1.000
_cell.angle_alpha   90.00
_cell.angle_beta   90.00
_cell.angle_gamma   90.00
#
_symmetry.space_group_name_H-M   'P 1'
#
loop_
_entity.id
_entity.type
_entity.pdbx_description
1 polymer ?
#
loop_
_entity_poly.entity_id
_entity_poly.type
_entity_poly.pdbx_seq_one_letter_code
_entity_poly.pdbx_strand_id
1 'polypeptide(L)'
;MTSPLHNLLSIIQNSADEIEAVFEKHGLEFPSINDSEDAQPYEGNAIRLDPSIQGATTLLISAASLQMFNSRHYMSSTISLGVAMESDIVEILREAGPKGMHVEKIAERAQIQLITS
;
A
#
# COMPACT_ATOMS: atom_id res chain seq x y z
N MET A 1 -13.29 30.91 8.07
CA MET A 1 -11.96 30.28 8.09
C MET A 1 -12.14 28.79 8.03
N THR A 2 -11.63 28.12 7.01
CA THR A 2 -11.63 26.65 6.95
C THR A 2 -10.74 26.11 8.05
N SER A 3 -11.18 25.06 8.73
CA SER A 3 -10.39 24.43 9.77
C SER A 3 -9.12 23.78 9.16
N PRO A 4 -8.03 23.63 9.93
CA PRO A 4 -6.83 22.94 9.44
C PRO A 4 -7.11 21.54 8.89
N LEU A 5 -8.07 20.81 9.49
CA LEU A 5 -8.48 19.48 9.01
C LEU A 5 -9.21 19.54 7.68
N HIS A 6 -10.06 20.56 7.44
CA HIS A 6 -10.69 20.73 6.13
C HIS A 6 -9.67 21.08 5.06
N ASN A 7 -8.66 21.90 5.37
CA ASN A 7 -7.57 22.17 4.44
C ASN A 7 -6.77 20.90 4.11
N LEU A 8 -6.48 20.06 5.10
CA LEU A 8 -5.80 18.78 4.89
C LEU A 8 -6.63 17.84 4.00
N LEU A 9 -7.94 17.74 4.26
CA LEU A 9 -8.85 16.95 3.44
C LEU A 9 -8.86 17.44 1.99
N SER A 10 -8.88 18.75 1.76
CA SER A 10 -8.80 19.32 0.42
C SER A 10 -7.48 19.00 -0.28
N ILE A 11 -6.35 19.00 0.42
CA ILE A 11 -5.05 18.61 -0.16
C ILE A 11 -5.06 17.14 -0.57
N ILE A 12 -5.57 16.25 0.30
CA ILE A 12 -5.67 14.82 0.02
C ILE A 12 -6.58 14.57 -1.20
N GLN A 13 -7.76 15.19 -1.23
CA GLN A 13 -8.70 15.03 -2.33
C GLN A 13 -8.11 15.53 -3.64
N ASN A 14 -7.57 16.76 -3.68
CA ASN A 14 -7.00 17.33 -4.89
C ASN A 14 -5.83 16.50 -5.43
N SER A 15 -5.01 15.91 -4.55
CA SER A 15 -3.88 15.07 -4.96
C SER A 15 -4.36 13.74 -5.53
N ALA A 16 -5.42 13.15 -4.98
CA ALA A 16 -6.04 11.94 -5.53
C ALA A 16 -6.67 12.21 -6.90
N ASP A 17 -7.45 13.28 -7.02
CA ASP A 17 -8.10 13.69 -8.26
C ASP A 17 -7.06 13.96 -9.37
N GLU A 18 -5.90 14.56 -9.06
CA GLU A 18 -4.82 14.79 -10.02
C GLU A 18 -4.21 13.49 -10.52
N ILE A 19 -3.97 12.51 -9.63
CA ILE A 19 -3.46 11.19 -10.02
C ILE A 19 -4.46 10.49 -10.93
N GLU A 20 -5.74 10.42 -10.53
CA GLU A 20 -6.80 9.78 -11.31
C GLU A 20 -6.97 10.43 -12.68
N ALA A 21 -6.93 11.77 -12.76
CA ALA A 21 -7.04 12.50 -14.02
C ALA A 21 -5.89 12.20 -15.00
N VAL A 22 -4.66 11.99 -14.50
CA VAL A 22 -3.54 11.61 -15.37
C VAL A 22 -3.71 10.18 -15.89
N PHE A 23 -4.17 9.24 -15.06
CA PHE A 23 -4.48 7.88 -15.50
C PHE A 23 -5.61 7.87 -16.55
N GLU A 24 -6.71 8.58 -16.29
CA GLU A 24 -7.85 8.69 -17.20
C GLU A 24 -7.45 9.30 -18.55
N LYS A 25 -6.60 10.34 -18.55
CA LYS A 25 -6.08 10.97 -19.77
C LYS A 25 -5.32 9.98 -20.68
N HIS A 26 -4.71 8.96 -20.09
CA HIS A 26 -3.99 7.91 -20.83
C HIS A 26 -4.86 6.68 -21.11
N GLY A 27 -6.16 6.73 -20.79
CA GLY A 27 -7.10 5.63 -20.99
C GLY A 27 -6.82 4.44 -20.06
N LEU A 28 -6.15 4.68 -18.92
CA LEU A 28 -5.87 3.68 -17.91
C LEU A 28 -6.69 3.94 -16.64
N GLU A 29 -6.94 2.89 -15.88
CA GLU A 29 -7.50 2.99 -14.54
C GLU A 29 -6.37 2.93 -13.50
N PHE A 30 -6.56 3.64 -12.39
CA PHE A 30 -5.64 3.52 -11.26
C PHE A 30 -5.73 2.10 -10.67
N PRO A 31 -4.59 1.43 -10.42
CA PRO A 31 -4.57 0.04 -9.97
C PRO A 31 -5.21 -0.15 -8.61
N SER A 32 -5.96 -1.25 -8.48
CA SER A 32 -6.42 -1.76 -7.19
C SER A 32 -5.25 -2.41 -6.45
N ILE A 33 -5.33 -2.43 -5.12
CA ILE A 33 -4.37 -3.16 -4.27
C ILE A 33 -4.38 -4.67 -4.52
N ASN A 34 -5.47 -5.20 -5.08
CA ASN A 34 -5.62 -6.62 -5.41
C ASN A 34 -5.10 -6.96 -6.81
N ASP A 35 -4.76 -5.96 -7.63
CA ASP A 35 -4.23 -6.21 -8.95
C ASP A 35 -2.78 -6.67 -8.80
N SER A 36 -2.47 -7.86 -9.35
CA SER A 36 -1.10 -8.33 -9.39
C SER A 36 -0.25 -7.39 -10.26
N GLU A 37 0.95 -7.03 -9.80
CA GLU A 37 1.87 -6.19 -10.57
C GLU A 37 2.21 -6.79 -11.94
N ASP A 38 2.19 -8.12 -12.05
CA ASP A 38 2.39 -8.85 -13.31
C ASP A 38 1.22 -8.71 -14.31
N ALA A 39 0.04 -8.30 -13.84
CA ALA A 39 -1.15 -8.08 -14.69
C ALA A 39 -1.28 -6.63 -15.15
N GLN A 40 -0.44 -5.72 -14.64
CA GLN A 40 -0.45 -4.32 -15.04
C GLN A 40 0.20 -4.15 -16.43
N PRO A 41 -0.44 -3.42 -17.37
CA PRO A 41 0.20 -3.05 -18.62
C PRO A 41 1.50 -2.29 -18.34
N TYR A 42 2.55 -2.54 -19.12
CA TYR A 42 3.82 -1.80 -19.03
C TYR A 42 3.61 -0.27 -19.04
N GLU A 43 2.62 0.20 -19.79
CA GLU A 43 2.21 1.61 -19.87
C GLU A 43 1.73 2.17 -18.53
N GLY A 44 1.02 1.37 -17.72
CA GLY A 44 0.58 1.77 -16.38
C GLY A 44 1.74 1.98 -15.40
N ASN A 45 2.80 1.17 -15.52
CA ASN A 45 4.02 1.35 -14.73
C ASN A 45 4.84 2.56 -15.20
N ALA A 46 4.85 2.86 -16.50
CA ALA A 46 5.55 4.02 -17.05
C ALA A 46 4.87 5.35 -16.66
N ILE A 47 3.54 5.38 -16.61
CA ILE A 47 2.77 6.59 -16.22
C ILE A 47 3.03 6.98 -14.77
N ARG A 48 3.32 6.03 -13.87
CA ARG A 48 3.76 6.35 -12.50
C ARG A 48 5.06 7.15 -12.42
N LEU A 49 5.84 7.20 -13.50
CA LEU A 49 7.05 8.02 -13.60
C LEU A 49 6.77 9.46 -14.09
N ASP A 50 5.53 9.78 -14.44
CA ASP A 50 5.14 11.13 -14.80
C ASP A 50 5.40 12.10 -13.62
N PRO A 51 6.10 13.24 -13.85
CA PRO A 51 6.42 14.17 -12.78
C PRO A 51 5.20 14.73 -12.03
N SER A 52 4.06 14.90 -12.70
CA SER A 52 2.81 15.33 -12.06
C SER A 52 2.27 14.26 -11.12
N ILE A 53 2.30 12.98 -11.52
CA ILE A 53 1.92 11.88 -10.64
C ILE A 53 2.88 11.78 -9.45
N GLN A 54 4.19 11.89 -9.68
CA GLN A 54 5.17 11.85 -8.58
C GLN A 54 4.98 12.98 -7.58
N GLY A 55 4.71 14.20 -8.08
CA GLY A 55 4.41 15.37 -7.25
C GLY A 55 3.16 15.18 -6.41
N ALA A 56 2.05 14.82 -7.04
CA ALA A 56 0.77 14.57 -6.38
C ALA A 56 0.87 13.42 -5.36
N THR A 57 1.55 12.33 -5.72
CA THR A 57 1.78 11.17 -4.84
C THR A 57 2.60 11.56 -3.61
N THR A 58 3.67 12.33 -3.80
CA THR A 58 4.51 12.79 -2.69
C THR A 58 3.72 13.68 -1.73
N LEU A 59 2.89 14.58 -2.27
CA LEU A 59 2.04 15.45 -1.46
C LEU A 59 0.98 14.65 -0.70
N LEU A 60 0.33 13.70 -1.36
CA LEU A 60 -0.68 12.81 -0.78
C LEU A 60 -0.09 11.99 0.38
N ILE A 61 1.06 11.34 0.18
CA ILE A 61 1.76 10.56 1.22
C ILE A 61 2.15 11.46 2.38
N SER A 62 2.70 12.65 2.09
CA SER A 62 3.10 13.61 3.13
C SER A 62 1.90 14.03 3.98
N ALA A 63 0.79 14.38 3.34
CA ALA A 63 -0.46 14.76 4.01
C ALA A 63 -1.03 13.63 4.87
N ALA A 64 -1.05 12.39 4.37
CA ALA A 64 -1.57 11.23 5.11
C ALA A 64 -0.65 10.80 6.26
N SER A 65 0.67 10.84 6.05
CA SER A 65 1.67 10.37 7.01
C SER A 65 1.70 11.19 8.31
N LEU A 66 1.33 12.48 8.27
CA LEU A 66 1.23 13.34 9.46
C LEU A 66 0.33 12.73 10.56
N GLN A 67 -0.68 11.97 10.17
CA GLN A 67 -1.56 11.28 11.09
C GLN A 67 -1.01 9.93 11.54
N MET A 68 -0.25 9.27 10.67
CA MET A 68 0.34 7.96 10.95
C MET A 68 1.47 8.05 11.98
N PHE A 69 2.33 9.09 11.96
CA PHE A 69 3.49 9.24 12.87
C PHE A 69 3.15 9.19 14.36
N ASN A 70 1.91 9.51 14.74
CA ASN A 70 1.45 9.44 16.13
C ASN A 70 1.07 8.02 16.57
N SER A 71 1.00 7.06 15.66
CA SER A 71 0.75 5.66 15.96
C SER A 71 2.09 4.97 16.28
N ARG A 72 2.16 4.26 17.42
CA ARG A 72 3.32 3.43 17.83
C ARG A 72 3.64 2.27 16.86
N HIS A 73 3.06 2.27 15.66
CA HIS A 73 3.06 1.15 14.71
C HIS A 73 4.35 1.08 13.87
N TYR A 74 5.10 2.17 13.70
CA TYR A 74 6.29 2.20 12.84
C TYR A 74 7.43 1.27 13.30
N MET A 75 7.66 1.11 14.61
CA MET A 75 8.64 0.13 15.08
C MET A 75 8.17 -1.31 14.87
N SER A 76 6.86 -1.55 14.93
CA SER A 76 6.29 -2.88 14.71
C SER A 76 6.45 -3.30 13.24
N SER A 77 6.27 -2.39 12.28
CA SER A 77 6.29 -2.75 10.85
C SER A 77 7.64 -3.30 10.38
N THR A 78 8.76 -2.73 10.82
CA THR A 78 10.09 -3.19 10.39
C THR A 78 10.42 -4.57 10.99
N ILE A 79 10.10 -4.78 12.27
CA ILE A 79 10.32 -6.08 12.93
C ILE A 79 9.41 -7.14 12.32
N SER A 80 8.13 -6.83 12.11
CA SER A 80 7.18 -7.75 11.47
C SER A 80 7.60 -8.12 10.05
N LEU A 81 8.14 -7.18 9.28
CA LEU A 81 8.65 -7.48 7.93
C LEU A 81 9.87 -8.40 7.97
N GLY A 82 10.80 -8.15 8.90
CA GLY A 82 11.96 -9.04 9.11
C GLY A 82 11.53 -10.48 9.41
N VAL A 83 10.59 -10.66 10.35
CA VAL A 83 10.04 -11.99 10.67
C VAL A 83 9.36 -12.63 9.46
N ALA A 84 8.56 -11.87 8.71
CA ALA A 84 7.87 -12.38 7.53
C ALA A 84 8.84 -12.85 6.43
N MET A 85 9.97 -12.16 6.26
CA MET A 85 11.02 -12.54 5.31
C MET A 85 11.82 -13.75 5.80
N GLU A 86 12.23 -13.78 7.08
CA GLU A 86 13.03 -14.88 7.63
C GLU A 86 12.26 -16.19 7.75
N SER A 87 10.93 -16.13 7.87
CA SER A 87 10.07 -17.30 8.05
C SER A 87 9.32 -17.72 6.78
N ASP A 88 9.75 -17.24 5.61
CA ASP A 88 9.18 -17.55 4.29
C ASP A 88 7.65 -17.34 4.20
N ILE A 89 7.08 -16.44 5.01
CA ILE A 89 5.63 -16.19 5.05
C ILE A 89 5.14 -15.71 3.68
N VAL A 90 5.96 -14.91 2.99
CA VAL A 90 5.67 -14.41 1.65
C VAL A 90 5.46 -15.56 0.65
N GLU A 91 6.37 -16.55 0.67
CA GLU A 91 6.30 -17.71 -0.22
C GLU A 91 5.13 -18.64 0.14
N ILE A 92 4.90 -18.86 1.44
CA ILE A 92 3.76 -19.64 1.94
C ILE A 92 2.44 -19.04 1.45
N LEU A 93 2.30 -17.71 1.50
CA LEU A 93 1.12 -17.01 1.02
C LEU A 93 1.03 -17.01 -0.52
N ARG A 94 2.16 -16.88 -1.21
CA ARG A 94 2.22 -16.96 -2.69
C ARG A 94 1.71 -18.32 -3.18
N GLU A 95 2.12 -19.40 -2.54
CA GLU A 95 1.64 -20.76 -2.85
C GLU A 95 0.17 -20.99 -2.49
N ALA A 96 -0.33 -20.32 -1.44
CA ALA A 96 -1.74 -20.39 -1.07
C ALA A 96 -2.67 -19.76 -2.12
N GLY A 97 -2.14 -18.82 -2.90
CA GLY A 97 -2.86 -18.11 -3.93
C GLY A 97 -3.87 -17.09 -3.36
N PRO A 98 -4.78 -16.57 -4.21
CA PRO A 98 -5.59 -15.39 -3.89
C PRO A 98 -6.63 -15.60 -2.78
N LYS A 99 -6.93 -16.86 -2.42
CA LYS A 99 -7.83 -17.16 -1.29
C LYS A 99 -7.10 -17.12 0.07
N GLY A 100 -5.79 -16.95 0.05
CA GLY A 100 -4.94 -16.95 1.25
C GLY A 100 -4.90 -18.30 1.95
N MET A 101 -4.35 -18.29 3.16
CA MET A 101 -4.19 -19.47 4.01
C MET A 101 -4.63 -19.13 5.44
N HIS A 102 -5.24 -20.11 6.13
CA HIS A 102 -5.58 -19.93 7.55
C HIS A 102 -4.32 -19.71 8.39
N VAL A 103 -4.36 -18.80 9.36
CA VAL A 103 -3.20 -18.38 10.15
C VAL A 103 -2.49 -19.54 10.86
N GLU A 104 -3.24 -20.55 11.32
CA GLU A 104 -2.68 -21.76 11.93
C GLU A 104 -1.81 -22.57 10.95
N LYS A 105 -2.25 -22.67 9.70
CA LYS A 105 -1.49 -23.37 8.65
C LYS A 105 -0.26 -22.57 8.22
N ILE A 106 -0.36 -21.24 8.23
CA ILE A 106 0.80 -20.37 7.99
C ILE A 106 1.84 -20.60 9.09
N ALA A 107 1.42 -20.55 10.35
CA ALA A 107 2.28 -20.76 11.50
C ALA A 107 2.95 -22.16 11.50
N GLU A 108 2.18 -23.20 11.16
CA GLU A 108 2.70 -24.56 11.00
C GLU A 108 3.80 -24.63 9.92
N ARG A 109 3.55 -24.06 8.73
CA ARG A 109 4.52 -24.07 7.62
C ARG A 109 5.74 -23.19 7.89
N ALA A 110 5.53 -22.04 8.53
CA ALA A 110 6.58 -21.09 8.90
C ALA A 110 7.34 -21.51 10.17
N GLN A 111 6.91 -22.59 10.84
CA GLN A 111 7.47 -23.08 12.11
C GLN A 111 7.46 -22.03 13.24
N ILE A 112 6.44 -21.18 13.25
CA ILE A 112 6.25 -20.14 14.27
C ILE A 112 5.18 -20.59 15.26
N GLN A 113 5.39 -20.33 16.55
CA GLN A 113 4.37 -20.54 17.56
C GLN A 113 3.38 -19.36 17.59
N LEU A 114 2.08 -19.65 17.45
CA LEU A 114 1.04 -18.67 17.69
C LEU A 114 0.91 -18.40 19.19
N ILE A 115 0.96 -17.12 19.57
CA ILE A 115 0.61 -16.68 20.93
C ILE A 115 -0.89 -16.45 20.95
N THR A 116 -1.64 -17.44 21.42
CA THR A 116 -3.08 -17.30 21.70
C THR A 116 -3.26 -16.74 23.11
N SER A 117 -3.88 -15.56 23.24
CA SER A 117 -4.29 -14.95 24.51
C SER A 117 -5.53 -15.61 25.09
#